data_AF-X1JCG3-F1
#
_entry.id   AF-X1JCG3-F1
#
_cell.length_a   1.000
_cell.length_b   1.000
_cell.length_c   1.000
_cell.angle_alpha   90.00
_cell.angle_beta   90.00
_cell.angle_gamma   90.00
#
_symmetry.space_group_name_H-M   'P 1'
#
loop_
_entity.id
_entity.type
_entity.pdbx_description
1 polymer ?
#
loop_
_entity_poly.entity_id
_entity_poly.type
_entity_poly.pdbx_seq_one_letter_code
_entity_poly.pdbx_strand_id
1 'polypeptide(L)'
;MNSMAKGSNDVILRDRLQFDIDANGDTSLVYGRIDLSDYVSIPENKGLAIKEVRFQLRTRVENADGVWPNYMGPESPNTWGSAAYQSSVKLFATTTAYEQISDVGIGSPNVLCVFEKQSYLAADLTGADATAAVLDTYEHMFGTPDLHPEGYDVVTDLLIGIGVENCKSTALASTTAELDIMIIAEPKKITQRDLTQMLTQASDL
;
A
#
# COMPACT_ATOMS: atom_id res chain seq x y z
N MET A 1 17.99 11.68 12.64
CA MET A 1 16.85 11.36 13.54
C MET A 1 15.65 12.12 12.99
N ASN A 2 14.82 11.47 12.16
CA ASN A 2 13.56 12.10 11.73
C ASN A 2 12.60 12.01 12.91
N SER A 3 12.50 13.10 13.66
CA SER A 3 11.50 13.27 14.72
C SER A 3 10.12 13.23 14.09
N MET A 4 9.40 12.13 14.23
CA MET A 4 7.96 12.14 14.04
C MET A 4 7.34 12.82 15.28
N ALA A 5 7.11 14.12 15.20
CA ALA A 5 6.53 14.91 16.27
C ALA A 5 5.00 14.85 16.14
N LYS A 6 4.36 13.90 16.82
CA LYS A 6 2.93 14.01 17.09
C LYS A 6 2.70 15.37 17.77
N GLY A 7 2.08 16.31 17.06
CA GLY A 7 1.66 17.59 17.60
C GLY A 7 0.57 17.39 18.65
N SER A 8 0.38 18.36 19.54
CA SER A 8 -0.65 18.27 20.60
C SER A 8 -2.06 18.06 20.06
N ASN A 9 -2.31 18.44 18.81
CA ASN A 9 -3.61 18.40 18.15
C ASN A 9 -3.75 17.27 17.12
N ASP A 10 -2.72 16.44 16.95
CA ASP A 10 -2.75 15.36 15.96
C ASP A 10 -3.64 14.22 16.45
N VAL A 11 -4.51 13.76 15.55
CA VAL A 11 -5.31 12.56 15.71
C VAL A 11 -4.59 11.36 15.11
N ILE A 12 -4.77 10.20 15.74
CA ILE A 12 -4.27 8.92 15.21
C ILE A 12 -5.48 8.06 14.90
N LEU A 13 -5.68 7.79 13.62
CA LEU A 13 -6.74 6.91 13.12
C LEU A 13 -6.13 5.55 12.81
N ARG A 14 -6.88 4.49 13.07
CA ARG A 14 -6.45 3.12 12.82
C ARG A 14 -7.60 2.33 12.23
N ASP A 15 -7.28 1.51 11.24
CA ASP A 15 -8.24 0.59 10.66
C ASP A 15 -7.53 -0.68 10.18
N ARG A 16 -8.32 -1.72 9.90
CA ARG A 16 -7.86 -2.94 9.25
C ARG A 16 -8.76 -3.28 8.07
N LEU A 17 -8.15 -3.40 6.90
CA LEU A 17 -8.81 -3.85 5.69
C LEU A 17 -8.44 -5.30 5.38
N GLN A 18 -9.31 -5.98 4.64
CA GLN A 18 -9.14 -7.37 4.21
C GLN A 18 -9.42 -7.48 2.72
N PHE A 19 -8.56 -8.20 2.00
CA PHE A 19 -8.64 -8.36 0.55
C PHE A 19 -8.38 -9.82 0.16
N ASP A 20 -9.23 -10.36 -0.68
CA ASP A 20 -9.09 -11.75 -1.14
C ASP A 20 -8.03 -11.87 -2.23
N ILE A 21 -7.21 -12.90 -2.10
CA ILE A 21 -6.20 -13.33 -3.06
C ILE A 21 -6.75 -14.57 -3.75
N ASP A 22 -6.76 -14.57 -5.08
CA ASP A 22 -7.32 -15.66 -5.84
C ASP A 22 -6.42 -16.91 -5.82
N ALA A 23 -6.85 -17.98 -6.49
CA ALA A 23 -6.08 -19.22 -6.61
C ALA A 23 -4.77 -19.05 -7.40
N ASN A 24 -4.62 -17.94 -8.12
CA ASN A 24 -3.39 -17.57 -8.78
C ASN A 24 -2.42 -16.77 -7.92
N GLY A 25 -2.78 -16.45 -6.68
CA GLY A 25 -1.95 -15.56 -5.88
C GLY A 25 -2.08 -14.12 -6.34
N ASP A 26 -3.17 -13.79 -7.04
CA ASP A 26 -3.40 -12.48 -7.64
C ASP A 26 -4.60 -11.79 -6.97
N THR A 27 -4.51 -10.47 -6.92
CA THR A 27 -5.62 -9.58 -6.59
C THR A 27 -5.51 -8.40 -7.54
N SER A 28 -6.42 -8.34 -8.52
CA SER A 28 -6.56 -7.13 -9.36
C SER A 28 -6.79 -5.91 -8.49
N LEU A 29 -6.48 -4.71 -8.98
CA LEU A 29 -6.64 -3.47 -8.22
C LEU A 29 -8.02 -3.39 -7.55
N VAL A 30 -8.02 -3.39 -6.22
CA VAL A 30 -9.20 -3.19 -5.39
C VAL A 30 -8.93 -2.14 -4.33
N TYR A 31 -10.01 -1.52 -3.85
CA TYR A 31 -9.95 -0.43 -2.90
C TYR A 31 -10.73 -0.78 -1.64
N GLY A 32 -10.11 -0.57 -0.49
CA GLY A 32 -10.84 -0.32 0.75
C GLY A 32 -10.95 1.17 1.00
N ARG A 33 -11.88 1.57 1.87
CA ARG A 33 -12.18 2.96 2.17
C ARG A 33 -12.01 3.19 3.67
N ILE A 34 -11.23 4.21 4.01
CA ILE A 34 -11.16 4.73 5.37
C ILE A 34 -12.17 5.87 5.48
N ASP A 35 -13.18 5.67 6.31
CA ASP A 35 -14.21 6.66 6.58
C ASP A 35 -13.62 7.79 7.44
N LEU A 36 -13.65 9.00 6.91
CA LEU A 36 -13.16 10.22 7.55
C LEU A 36 -14.30 11.22 7.80
N SER A 37 -15.56 10.82 7.61
CA SER A 37 -16.73 11.70 7.65
C SER A 37 -16.92 12.48 8.95
N ASP A 38 -16.45 11.94 10.08
CA ASP A 38 -16.44 12.65 11.37
C ASP A 38 -15.46 13.84 11.41
N TYR A 39 -14.46 13.84 10.53
CA TYR A 39 -13.35 14.81 10.51
C TYR A 39 -13.37 15.73 9.30
N VAL A 40 -14.00 15.32 8.20
CA VAL A 40 -14.03 16.09 6.94
C VAL A 40 -15.46 16.48 6.56
N SER A 41 -15.64 17.73 6.15
CA SER A 41 -16.94 18.25 5.71
C SER A 41 -16.75 19.51 4.87
N ILE A 42 -17.08 19.42 3.58
CA ILE A 42 -17.02 20.56 2.66
C ILE A 42 -17.97 21.69 3.08
N PRO A 43 -19.26 21.44 3.43
CA PRO A 43 -20.16 22.52 3.85
C PRO A 43 -19.69 23.25 5.11
N GLU A 44 -19.01 22.55 6.01
CA GLU A 44 -18.51 23.10 7.28
C GLU A 44 -17.06 23.59 7.20
N ASN A 45 -16.41 23.49 6.03
CA ASN A 45 -14.99 23.81 5.81
C ASN A 45 -14.04 23.04 6.75
N LYS A 46 -14.37 21.80 7.07
CA LYS A 46 -13.56 20.89 7.87
C LYS A 46 -12.75 19.96 6.96
N GLY A 47 -11.49 19.79 7.28
CA GLY A 47 -10.62 18.82 6.61
C GLY A 47 -9.56 18.29 7.55
N LEU A 48 -8.74 17.39 7.02
CA LEU A 48 -7.58 16.83 7.70
C LEU A 48 -6.34 17.09 6.86
N ALA A 49 -5.24 17.50 7.49
CA ALA A 49 -3.92 17.41 6.91
C ALA A 49 -3.34 16.05 7.30
N ILE A 50 -3.30 15.09 6.36
CA ILE A 50 -2.69 13.78 6.58
C ILE A 50 -1.17 13.96 6.54
N LYS A 51 -0.51 13.76 7.68
CA LYS A 51 0.94 13.92 7.82
C LYS A 51 1.67 12.61 7.58
N GLU A 52 1.02 11.50 7.92
CA GLU A 52 1.62 10.18 7.80
C GLU A 52 0.55 9.11 7.61
N VAL A 53 0.83 8.17 6.73
CA VAL A 53 0.09 6.91 6.58
C VAL A 53 1.10 5.80 6.72
N ARG A 54 0.84 4.80 7.56
CA ARG A 54 1.66 3.60 7.72
C ARG A 54 0.83 2.38 7.35
N PHE A 55 1.49 1.43 6.70
CA PHE A 55 0.94 0.14 6.35
C PHE A 55 1.67 -0.97 7.10
N GLN A 56 0.93 -1.99 7.52
CA GLN A 56 1.48 -3.27 7.90
C GLN A 56 0.68 -4.36 7.19
N LEU A 57 1.33 -5.04 6.25
CA LEU A 57 0.77 -6.17 5.51
C LEU A 57 0.89 -7.45 6.34
N ARG A 58 -0.17 -8.27 6.35
CA ARG A 58 -0.32 -9.43 7.25
C ARG A 58 -1.12 -10.56 6.59
N THR A 59 -0.87 -11.79 7.03
CA THR A 59 -1.63 -13.00 6.67
C THR A 59 -1.73 -13.91 7.89
N ARG A 60 -2.68 -14.85 7.93
CA ARG A 60 -2.89 -15.77 9.06
C ARG A 60 -2.93 -17.25 8.69
N VAL A 61 -2.71 -17.59 7.42
CA VAL A 61 -3.02 -18.95 6.92
C VAL A 61 -1.92 -19.95 7.25
N GLU A 62 -0.69 -19.52 7.50
CA GLU A 62 0.42 -20.42 7.86
C GLU A 62 1.24 -19.96 9.07
N ASN A 63 1.45 -18.65 9.21
CA ASN A 63 2.10 -18.06 10.39
C ASN A 63 1.05 -17.47 11.34
N ALA A 64 0.81 -18.15 12.47
CA ALA A 64 -0.17 -17.72 13.46
C ALA A 64 0.19 -16.38 14.14
N ASP A 65 1.43 -15.90 13.97
CA ASP A 65 1.90 -14.60 14.46
C ASP A 65 1.45 -13.42 13.58
N GLY A 66 0.84 -13.69 12.41
CA GLY A 66 0.26 -12.66 11.56
C GLY A 66 1.27 -11.94 10.66
N VAL A 67 2.47 -12.50 10.47
CA VAL A 67 3.54 -11.89 9.68
C VAL A 67 3.42 -12.25 8.20
N TRP A 68 3.51 -11.25 7.32
CA TRP A 68 3.56 -11.47 5.88
C TRP A 68 4.86 -12.17 5.47
N PRO A 69 4.82 -13.21 4.62
CA PRO A 69 6.02 -13.95 4.24
C PRO A 69 6.97 -13.07 3.41
N ASN A 70 8.27 -13.22 3.64
CA ASN A 70 9.27 -12.43 2.91
C ASN A 70 9.38 -12.86 1.43
N TYR A 71 9.27 -14.17 1.19
CA TYR A 71 9.17 -14.74 -0.15
C TYR A 71 7.72 -15.14 -0.42
N MET A 72 7.17 -14.70 -1.54
CA MET A 72 5.75 -14.88 -1.86
C MET A 72 5.51 -15.85 -3.05
N GLY A 73 6.58 -16.43 -3.60
CA GLY A 73 6.51 -17.49 -4.62
C GLY A 73 6.20 -18.88 -4.04
N PRO A 74 6.49 -19.99 -4.75
CA PRO A 74 6.14 -21.34 -4.32
C PRO A 74 7.08 -21.86 -3.26
N GLU A 75 6.66 -22.91 -2.62
CA GLU A 75 7.53 -23.74 -1.78
C GLU A 75 8.53 -24.55 -2.62
N SER A 76 8.19 -24.87 -3.87
CA SER A 76 9.02 -25.64 -4.81
C SER A 76 9.43 -24.81 -6.04
N PRO A 77 10.69 -24.35 -6.14
CA PRO A 77 11.17 -23.53 -7.25
C PRO A 77 11.09 -24.21 -8.63
N ASN A 78 11.17 -25.54 -8.66
CA ASN A 78 11.37 -26.31 -9.89
C ASN A 78 10.06 -26.74 -10.56
N THR A 79 8.91 -26.51 -9.94
CA THR A 79 7.60 -26.94 -10.45
C THR A 79 7.05 -26.04 -11.56
N TRP A 80 7.69 -24.91 -11.86
CA TRP A 80 7.06 -23.81 -12.61
C TRP A 80 7.65 -23.54 -13.99
N GLY A 81 8.63 -24.34 -14.42
CA GLY A 81 9.16 -24.31 -15.78
C GLY A 81 9.88 -23.00 -16.19
N SER A 82 10.07 -22.06 -15.26
CA SER A 82 10.75 -20.77 -15.49
C SER A 82 12.10 -20.74 -14.77
N ALA A 83 13.09 -20.08 -15.37
CA ALA A 83 14.42 -19.88 -14.78
C ALA A 83 14.41 -18.92 -13.58
N ALA A 84 13.36 -18.10 -13.47
CA ALA A 84 13.14 -17.18 -12.38
C ALA A 84 11.66 -16.92 -12.13
N TYR A 85 11.35 -16.41 -10.95
CA TYR A 85 10.02 -16.05 -10.53
C TYR A 85 10.01 -14.74 -9.75
N GLN A 86 9.03 -13.91 -10.02
CA GLN A 86 8.81 -12.64 -9.35
C GLN A 86 7.38 -12.55 -8.85
N SER A 87 7.23 -12.04 -7.64
CA SER A 87 5.94 -11.75 -7.02
C SER A 87 6.00 -10.37 -6.40
N SER A 88 4.89 -9.64 -6.43
CA SER A 88 4.84 -8.27 -5.95
C SER A 88 3.52 -7.92 -5.29
N VAL A 89 3.59 -7.04 -4.30
CA VAL A 89 2.46 -6.35 -3.70
C VAL A 89 2.71 -4.87 -3.80
N LYS A 90 1.68 -4.13 -4.22
CA LYS A 90 1.70 -2.67 -4.21
C LYS A 90 0.49 -2.13 -3.47
N LEU A 91 0.75 -1.23 -2.54
CA LEU A 91 -0.25 -0.55 -1.72
C LEU A 91 -0.09 0.95 -1.89
N PHE A 92 -1.18 1.69 -1.85
CA PHE A 92 -1.12 3.15 -1.87
C PHE A 92 -2.36 3.78 -1.24
N ALA A 93 -2.17 4.97 -0.71
CA ALA A 93 -3.27 5.81 -0.24
C ALA A 93 -3.56 6.90 -1.28
N THR A 94 -4.83 7.10 -1.61
CA THR A 94 -5.25 8.11 -2.58
C THR A 94 -6.64 8.64 -2.27
N THR A 95 -6.97 9.84 -2.75
CA THR A 95 -8.35 10.37 -2.72
C THR A 95 -9.12 10.11 -4.01
N THR A 96 -8.49 9.52 -5.03
CA THR A 96 -9.09 9.25 -6.34
C THR A 96 -8.84 7.81 -6.77
N ALA A 97 -9.87 7.09 -7.23
CA ALA A 97 -9.70 5.74 -7.75
C ALA A 97 -9.04 5.76 -9.13
N TYR A 98 -8.09 4.85 -9.33
CA TYR A 98 -7.43 4.56 -10.59
C TYR A 98 -8.01 3.29 -11.20
N GLU A 99 -7.97 3.19 -12.53
CA GLU A 99 -8.43 1.99 -13.23
C GLU A 99 -7.41 0.86 -13.17
N GLN A 100 -6.12 1.18 -13.31
CA GLN A 100 -5.03 0.22 -13.35
C GLN A 100 -3.96 0.55 -12.30
N ILE A 101 -3.41 -0.50 -11.68
CA ILE A 101 -2.36 -0.33 -10.66
C ILE A 101 -1.01 0.12 -11.25
N SER A 102 -0.82 -0.11 -12.54
CA SER A 102 0.35 0.35 -13.31
C SER A 102 0.43 1.86 -13.42
N ASP A 103 -0.72 2.55 -13.37
CA ASP A 103 -0.80 4.00 -13.60
C ASP A 103 -0.53 4.80 -12.32
N VAL A 104 -0.43 4.10 -11.19
CA VAL A 104 -0.22 4.69 -9.88
C VAL A 104 1.27 4.73 -9.56
N GLY A 105 1.82 5.90 -9.33
CA GLY A 105 3.19 6.10 -8.86
C GLY A 105 3.26 7.32 -7.96
N ILE A 106 4.45 7.61 -7.44
CA ILE A 106 4.67 8.76 -6.55
C ILE A 106 4.41 10.12 -7.22
N GLY A 107 4.45 10.17 -8.55
CA GLY A 107 4.13 11.36 -9.34
C GLY A 107 2.67 11.40 -9.80
N SER A 108 1.88 10.36 -9.53
CA SER A 108 0.48 10.34 -9.94
C SER A 108 -0.35 11.27 -9.05
N PRO A 109 -1.32 11.99 -9.61
CA PRO A 109 -2.11 12.96 -8.86
C PRO A 109 -2.86 12.31 -7.70
N ASN A 110 -3.05 13.05 -6.62
CA ASN A 110 -3.83 12.60 -5.47
C ASN A 110 -3.32 11.31 -4.79
N VAL A 111 -2.06 10.93 -4.99
CA VAL A 111 -1.40 9.82 -4.29
C VAL A 111 -0.65 10.38 -3.08
N LEU A 112 -0.94 9.84 -1.89
CA LEU A 112 -0.39 10.31 -0.62
C LEU A 112 0.87 9.54 -0.20
N CYS A 113 0.90 8.25 -0.52
CA CYS A 113 2.02 7.35 -0.25
C CYS A 113 1.90 6.09 -1.10
N VAL A 114 3.03 5.42 -1.30
CA VAL A 114 3.13 4.15 -2.01
C VAL A 114 4.02 3.20 -1.21
N PHE A 115 3.59 1.96 -1.07
CA PHE A 115 4.38 0.86 -0.51
C PHE A 115 4.50 -0.25 -1.55
N GLU A 116 5.71 -0.74 -1.73
CA GLU A 116 6.02 -1.82 -2.66
C GLU A 116 6.76 -2.92 -1.91
N LYS A 117 6.31 -4.16 -2.09
CA LYS A 117 7.03 -5.36 -1.67
C LYS A 117 7.20 -6.27 -2.86
N GLN A 118 8.42 -6.75 -3.07
CA GLN A 118 8.73 -7.69 -4.15
C GLN A 118 9.59 -8.82 -3.59
N SER A 119 9.41 -9.99 -4.17
CA SER A 119 10.37 -11.08 -3.98
C SER A 119 10.66 -11.73 -5.32
N TYR A 120 11.94 -12.02 -5.54
CA TYR A 120 12.46 -12.60 -6.76
C TYR A 120 13.29 -13.82 -6.41
N LEU A 121 13.02 -14.94 -7.08
CA LEU A 121 13.81 -16.16 -6.97
C LEU A 121 14.31 -16.55 -8.35
N ALA A 122 15.61 -16.81 -8.48
CA ALA A 122 16.19 -17.40 -9.68
C ALA A 122 16.95 -18.67 -9.33
N ALA A 123 16.92 -19.65 -10.24
CA ALA A 123 17.79 -20.81 -10.13
C ALA A 123 19.24 -20.39 -10.43
N ASP A 124 20.17 -20.74 -9.54
CA ASP A 124 21.60 -20.57 -9.81
C ASP A 124 22.07 -21.73 -10.70
N LEU A 125 21.79 -21.61 -12.00
CA LEU A 125 22.05 -22.66 -12.99
C LEU A 125 23.52 -22.69 -13.41
N THR A 126 24.39 -23.19 -12.53
CA THR A 126 25.70 -23.70 -12.96
C THR A 126 25.96 -25.12 -12.43
N GLY A 127 25.99 -26.09 -13.35
CA GLY A 127 26.32 -27.50 -13.06
C GLY A 127 25.13 -28.46 -12.98
N ALA A 128 25.41 -29.76 -13.15
CA ALA A 128 24.40 -30.84 -13.16
C ALA A 128 23.72 -31.09 -11.79
N ASP A 129 24.24 -30.46 -10.72
CA ASP A 129 23.77 -30.55 -9.33
C ASP A 129 23.50 -29.16 -8.74
N ALA A 130 22.94 -28.24 -9.53
CA ALA A 130 22.59 -26.90 -9.06
C ALA A 130 21.52 -26.94 -7.94
N THR A 131 21.98 -26.86 -6.69
CA THR A 131 21.17 -26.83 -5.45
C THR A 131 21.03 -25.42 -4.88
N ALA A 132 21.60 -24.42 -5.54
CA ALA A 132 21.58 -23.03 -5.11
C ALA A 132 20.49 -22.23 -5.83
N ALA A 133 19.87 -21.32 -5.09
CA ALA A 133 18.92 -20.34 -5.62
C ALA A 133 19.30 -18.95 -5.13
N VAL A 134 19.12 -17.96 -5.98
CA VAL A 134 19.28 -16.54 -5.62
C VAL A 134 17.91 -16.02 -5.22
N LEU A 135 17.80 -15.56 -3.97
CA LEU A 135 16.62 -14.87 -3.47
C LEU A 135 16.95 -13.40 -3.28
N ASP A 136 16.17 -12.52 -3.90
CA ASP A 136 16.18 -11.09 -3.64
C ASP A 136 14.80 -10.66 -3.15
N THR A 137 14.79 -9.78 -2.15
CA THR A 137 13.54 -9.25 -1.58
C THR A 137 13.69 -7.76 -1.39
N TYR A 138 12.71 -7.03 -1.93
CA TYR A 138 12.66 -5.58 -1.85
C TYR A 138 11.40 -5.17 -1.09
N GLU A 139 11.57 -4.22 -0.18
CA GLU A 139 10.46 -3.57 0.49
C GLU A 139 10.78 -2.10 0.64
N HIS A 140 9.86 -1.24 0.19
CA HIS A 140 10.04 0.19 0.30
C HIS A 140 8.72 0.91 0.46
N MET A 141 8.77 1.99 1.25
CA MET A 141 7.65 2.85 1.50
C MET A 141 8.05 4.28 1.15
N PHE A 142 7.43 4.82 0.11
CA PHE A 142 7.42 6.24 -0.19
C PHE A 142 6.32 6.89 0.65
N GLY A 143 6.69 7.42 1.81
CA GLY A 143 5.73 7.90 2.80
C GLY A 143 5.19 9.29 2.48
N THR A 144 4.09 9.64 3.15
CA THR A 144 3.55 11.01 3.10
C THR A 144 4.59 12.06 3.50
N PRO A 145 5.46 11.85 4.51
CA PRO A 145 6.53 12.82 4.80
C PRO A 145 7.54 13.03 3.65
N ASP A 146 7.70 12.05 2.76
CA ASP A 146 8.62 12.13 1.62
C ASP A 146 7.97 12.87 0.43
N LEU A 147 6.67 12.64 0.22
CA LEU A 147 5.93 13.17 -0.95
C LEU A 147 5.22 14.51 -0.66
N HIS A 148 4.71 14.67 0.56
CA HIS A 148 3.90 15.79 1.02
C HIS A 148 4.40 16.25 2.40
N PRO A 149 5.59 16.88 2.49
CA PRO A 149 6.27 17.15 3.76
C PRO A 149 5.48 18.05 4.73
N GLU A 150 4.55 18.87 4.21
CA GLU A 150 3.66 19.73 5.00
C GLU A 150 2.33 19.04 5.38
N GLY A 151 2.15 17.78 4.98
CA GLY A 151 0.89 17.04 5.03
C GLY A 151 0.04 17.24 3.79
N TYR A 152 -0.80 16.24 3.49
CA TYR A 152 -1.74 16.27 2.38
C TYR A 152 -3.14 16.61 2.89
N ASP A 153 -3.68 17.74 2.45
CA ASP A 153 -5.01 18.16 2.86
C ASP A 153 -6.08 17.27 2.19
N VAL A 154 -7.03 16.77 2.97
CA VAL A 154 -8.18 15.99 2.49
C VAL A 154 -9.50 16.56 3.01
N VAL A 155 -10.51 16.50 2.15
CA VAL A 155 -11.91 16.88 2.46
C VAL A 155 -12.90 15.74 2.18
N THR A 156 -12.36 14.57 1.84
CA THR A 156 -13.11 13.35 1.52
C THR A 156 -12.47 12.18 2.25
N ASP A 157 -13.14 11.05 2.17
CA ASP A 157 -12.57 9.78 2.62
C ASP A 157 -11.33 9.40 1.80
N LEU A 158 -10.55 8.50 2.39
CA LEU A 158 -9.31 8.01 1.81
C LEU A 158 -9.52 6.60 1.26
N LEU A 159 -9.04 6.37 0.04
CA LEU A 159 -9.01 5.06 -0.58
C LEU A 159 -7.64 4.43 -0.39
N ILE A 160 -7.65 3.15 -0.01
CA ILE A 160 -6.45 2.34 0.09
C ILE A 160 -6.49 1.30 -1.02
N GLY A 161 -5.67 1.51 -2.04
CA GLY A 161 -5.53 0.60 -3.16
C GLY A 161 -4.53 -0.50 -2.83
N ILE A 162 -4.85 -1.73 -3.24
CA ILE A 162 -3.96 -2.89 -3.20
C ILE A 162 -4.01 -3.62 -4.53
N GLY A 163 -2.86 -4.11 -4.97
CA GLY A 163 -2.76 -5.18 -5.94
C GLY A 163 -1.69 -6.17 -5.52
N VAL A 164 -1.97 -7.43 -5.82
CA VAL A 164 -1.11 -8.58 -5.52
C VAL A 164 -0.92 -9.31 -6.83
N GLU A 165 0.32 -9.66 -7.15
CA GLU A 165 0.68 -10.29 -8.42
C GLU A 165 1.64 -11.44 -8.14
N ASN A 166 1.30 -12.63 -8.63
CA ASN A 166 2.09 -13.84 -8.60
C ASN A 166 2.44 -14.32 -7.17
N CYS A 167 1.64 -14.01 -6.15
CA CYS A 167 1.87 -14.45 -4.77
C CYS A 167 1.37 -15.88 -4.52
N LYS A 168 2.00 -16.85 -5.17
CA LYS A 168 1.59 -18.27 -5.22
C LYS A 168 1.99 -19.11 -4.00
N SER A 169 2.63 -18.54 -2.98
CA SER A 169 2.86 -19.26 -1.72
C SER A 169 1.55 -19.81 -1.17
N THR A 170 1.56 -21.01 -0.64
CA THR A 170 0.43 -21.64 0.06
C THR A 170 -0.06 -20.83 1.26
N ALA A 171 0.78 -19.96 1.84
CA ALA A 171 0.38 -18.97 2.85
C ALA A 171 -0.50 -17.83 2.32
N LEU A 172 -0.60 -17.67 0.99
CA LEU A 172 -1.16 -16.49 0.31
C LEU A 172 -2.23 -16.85 -0.74
N ALA A 173 -1.98 -17.82 -1.61
CA ALA A 173 -2.92 -18.17 -2.68
C ALA A 173 -4.24 -18.73 -2.11
N SER A 174 -5.39 -18.26 -2.62
CA SER A 174 -6.73 -18.57 -2.08
C SER A 174 -6.91 -18.17 -0.61
N THR A 175 -6.23 -17.10 -0.17
CA THR A 175 -6.33 -16.57 1.20
C THR A 175 -6.72 -15.10 1.21
N THR A 176 -6.67 -14.46 2.37
CA THR A 176 -6.98 -13.05 2.54
C THR A 176 -5.75 -12.30 3.04
N ALA A 177 -5.37 -11.23 2.34
CA ALA A 177 -4.44 -10.23 2.85
C ALA A 177 -5.13 -9.35 3.89
N GLU A 178 -4.55 -9.26 5.08
CA GLU A 178 -4.94 -8.28 6.09
C GLU A 178 -4.01 -7.07 6.01
N LEU A 179 -4.57 -5.86 6.01
CA LEU A 179 -3.81 -4.62 5.94
C LEU A 179 -4.17 -3.74 7.14
N ASP A 180 -3.24 -3.65 8.09
CA ASP A 180 -3.32 -2.70 9.20
C ASP A 180 -2.85 -1.33 8.71
N ILE A 181 -3.67 -0.30 8.97
CA ILE A 181 -3.40 1.08 8.55
C ILE A 181 -3.40 1.97 9.78
N MET A 182 -2.40 2.84 9.87
CA MET A 182 -2.37 3.92 10.86
C MET A 182 -2.16 5.24 10.14
N ILE A 183 -3.03 6.20 10.42
CA ILE A 183 -2.97 7.55 9.86
C ILE A 183 -2.72 8.52 11.01
N ILE A 184 -1.75 9.42 10.82
CA ILE A 184 -1.53 10.57 11.69
C ILE A 184 -1.95 11.80 10.89
N ALA A 185 -2.92 12.53 11.43
CA ALA A 185 -3.48 13.70 10.76
C ALA A 185 -3.75 14.84 11.73
N GLU A 186 -3.78 16.06 11.22
CA GLU A 186 -4.16 17.26 11.97
C GLU A 186 -5.50 17.81 11.45
N PRO A 187 -6.51 18.02 12.33
CA PRO A 187 -7.71 18.75 11.96
C PRO A 187 -7.39 20.16 11.49
N LYS A 188 -7.86 20.52 10.30
CA LYS A 188 -7.59 21.81 9.68
C LYS A 188 -8.87 22.43 9.14
N LYS A 189 -8.97 23.75 9.27
CA LYS A 189 -10.01 24.52 8.59
C LYS A 189 -9.57 24.76 7.14
N ILE A 190 -10.39 24.32 6.20
CA ILE A 190 -10.09 24.41 4.77
C ILE A 190 -10.58 25.74 4.23
N THR A 191 -9.74 26.43 3.46
CA THR A 191 -10.11 27.69 2.80
C THR A 191 -10.57 27.45 1.37
N GLN A 192 -11.26 28.42 0.76
CA GLN A 192 -11.63 28.36 -0.66
C GLN A 192 -10.42 28.22 -1.58
N ARG A 193 -9.28 28.80 -1.20
CA ARG A 193 -8.03 28.68 -1.95
C ARG A 193 -7.54 27.23 -1.94
N ASP A 194 -7.59 26.58 -0.79
CA ASP A 194 -7.16 25.19 -0.64
C ASP A 194 -8.04 24.25 -1.47
N LEU A 195 -9.37 24.46 -1.44
CA LEU A 195 -10.30 23.73 -2.32
C LEU A 195 -9.99 23.92 -3.81
N THR A 196 -9.63 25.15 -4.21
CA THR A 196 -9.28 25.44 -5.61
C THR A 196 -7.98 24.75 -6.02
N GLN A 197 -7.00 24.67 -5.11
CA GLN A 197 -5.75 23.95 -5.34
C GLN A 197 -5.97 22.45 -5.47
N MET A 198 -6.81 21.85 -4.61
CA MET A 198 -7.19 20.44 -4.71
C MET A 198 -7.85 20.11 -6.06
N LEU A 199 -8.77 20.96 -6.52
CA LEU A 199 -9.44 20.77 -7.82
C LEU A 199 -8.46 20.88 -8.99
N THR A 200 -7.51 21.84 -8.92
CA THR A 200 -6.49 22.00 -9.96
C THR A 200 -5.56 20.79 -10.02
N GLN A 201 -5.13 20.27 -8.87
CA GLN A 201 -4.28 19.08 -8.79
C GLN A 201 -4.98 17.81 -9.30
N ALA A 202 -6.29 17.69 -9.07
CA ALA A 202 -7.07 16.57 -9.60
C ALA A 202 -7.27 16.61 -11.13
N SER A 203 -7.11 17.78 -11.76
CA SER A 203 -7.28 17.95 -13.21
C SER A 203 -6.02 17.74 -14.04
N ASP A 204 -4.87 17.51 -13.42
CA ASP A 204 -3.57 17.30 -14.10
C ASP A 204 -3.39 15.84 -14.59
N LEU A 205 -4.49 15.23 -15.07
CA LEU A 205 -4.58 13.89 -15.65
C LEU A 205 -4.55 13.96 -17.19
#